data_AF-A0A945FS79-F1
#
_entry.id   AF-A0A945FS79-F1
#
_cell.length_a   1.000
_cell.length_b   1.000
_cell.length_c   1.000
_cell.angle_alpha   90.00
_cell.angle_beta   90.00
_cell.angle_gamma   90.00
#
_symmetry.space_group_name_H-M   'P 1'
#
loop_
_entity.id
_entity.type
_entity.pdbx_description
1 polymer ?
#
loop_
_entity_poly.entity_id
_entity_poly.type
_entity_poly.pdbx_seq_one_letter_code
_entity_poly.pdbx_strand_id
1 'polypeptide(L)'
;GEAHNNSVFNTSIGSGFLVGKKIPNQSGGVFIGPETFGNILGGTEPIQSNHIAFNNGTGITVDGSQDNSITGNIIQLNSGNGITLNAAAQNKIGDAASGNRIITNSMFGLYAAGDCTGTTIVSNVFFANGDGDIDLSQADGITFIATPFIQRPQLRRSATIYVSGSQYGPQPIDISYADIYASVVSDPAAVYFVTSKVSLGRVEKKSGGTWVDVSTPPTTSNPRELLRLLSLRVIKPDDELRWIPPAESPQAEEAFSLIGWNGKLVSESKSSIRFELL
;
A
#
# COMPACT_ATOMS: atom_id res chain seq x y z
N GLY A 1 26.86 -23.59 -15.62
CA GLY A 1 25.90 -23.27 -16.70
C GLY A 1 26.45 -22.15 -17.54
N GLU A 2 26.21 -22.15 -18.85
CA GLU A 2 26.86 -21.20 -19.78
C GLU A 2 26.07 -19.89 -20.01
N ALA A 3 24.84 -19.80 -19.50
CA ALA A 3 24.01 -18.63 -19.71
C ALA A 3 24.47 -17.46 -18.84
N HIS A 4 25.09 -16.46 -19.45
CA HIS A 4 25.50 -15.25 -18.75
C HIS A 4 25.17 -13.98 -19.53
N ASN A 5 24.98 -12.86 -18.82
CA ASN A 5 24.71 -11.54 -19.41
C ASN A 5 23.48 -11.49 -20.32
N ASN A 6 22.47 -12.33 -20.05
CA ASN A 6 21.19 -12.27 -20.77
C ASN A 6 20.26 -11.25 -20.13
N SER A 7 19.36 -10.67 -20.92
CA SER A 7 18.34 -9.76 -20.43
C SER A 7 16.96 -10.20 -20.89
N VAL A 8 16.05 -10.34 -19.93
CA VAL A 8 14.62 -10.63 -20.17
C VAL A 8 13.81 -9.52 -19.52
N PHE A 9 13.08 -8.77 -20.33
CA PHE A 9 12.24 -7.66 -19.87
C PHE A 9 10.98 -7.58 -20.73
N ASN A 10 9.94 -6.89 -20.22
CA ASN A 10 8.67 -6.69 -20.91
C ASN A 10 8.02 -7.99 -21.45
N THR A 11 8.19 -9.10 -20.73
CA THR A 11 7.74 -10.42 -21.19
C THR A 11 6.65 -10.97 -20.28
N SER A 12 5.63 -11.60 -20.87
CA SER A 12 4.61 -12.38 -20.16
C SER A 12 4.99 -13.86 -20.14
N ILE A 13 5.04 -14.45 -18.95
CA ILE A 13 5.46 -15.84 -18.72
C ILE A 13 4.37 -16.54 -17.90
N GLY A 14 3.89 -17.70 -18.37
CA GLY A 14 2.75 -18.43 -17.80
C GLY A 14 1.38 -17.74 -18.00
N SER A 15 1.37 -16.55 -18.61
CA SER A 15 0.18 -15.74 -18.85
C SER A 15 0.04 -15.41 -20.34
N GLY A 16 -1.20 -15.30 -20.81
CA GLY A 16 -1.51 -14.80 -22.14
C GLY A 16 -1.45 -13.27 -22.20
N PHE A 17 -1.40 -12.73 -23.42
CA PHE A 17 -1.35 -11.27 -23.68
C PHE A 17 -2.54 -10.49 -23.08
N LEU A 18 -3.69 -11.15 -22.91
CA LEU A 18 -4.88 -10.55 -22.28
C LEU A 18 -4.85 -10.78 -20.77
N VAL A 19 -5.09 -9.72 -20.00
CA VAL A 19 -5.17 -9.76 -18.53
C VAL A 19 -6.11 -10.89 -18.08
N GLY A 20 -5.59 -11.82 -17.26
CA GLY A 20 -6.34 -12.94 -16.70
C GLY A 20 -6.43 -14.18 -17.60
N LYS A 21 -5.92 -14.15 -18.83
CA LYS A 21 -5.84 -15.36 -19.67
C LYS A 21 -4.69 -16.24 -19.18
N LYS A 22 -5.03 -17.38 -18.58
CA LYS A 22 -4.06 -18.38 -18.13
C LYS A 22 -3.49 -19.12 -19.34
N ILE A 23 -2.16 -19.16 -19.47
CA ILE A 23 -1.47 -20.12 -20.34
C ILE A 23 -0.43 -20.82 -19.44
N PRO A 24 -0.90 -21.64 -18.48
CA PRO A 24 -0.01 -22.24 -17.50
C PRO A 24 1.03 -23.06 -18.24
N ASN A 25 2.31 -22.84 -17.95
CA ASN A 25 3.30 -23.86 -18.25
C ASN A 25 3.13 -25.00 -17.26
N GLN A 26 3.50 -26.22 -17.68
CA GLN A 26 3.40 -27.40 -16.82
C GLN A 26 4.49 -27.43 -15.71
N SER A 27 5.22 -26.33 -15.50
CA SER A 27 6.40 -26.25 -14.63
C SER A 27 6.51 -24.84 -13.98
N GLY A 28 7.70 -24.42 -13.57
CA GLY A 28 7.99 -23.04 -13.14
C GLY A 28 8.13 -22.05 -14.30
N GLY A 29 8.14 -20.76 -13.99
CA GLY A 29 8.21 -19.67 -14.98
C GLY A 29 9.60 -19.47 -15.59
N VAL A 30 10.54 -18.96 -14.80
CA VAL A 30 11.93 -18.72 -15.20
C VAL A 30 12.86 -19.54 -14.33
N PHE A 31 13.81 -20.24 -14.95
CA PHE A 31 14.86 -20.99 -14.24
C PHE A 31 16.23 -20.42 -14.58
N ILE A 32 16.91 -19.88 -13.57
CA ILE A 32 18.32 -19.49 -13.61
C ILE A 32 19.10 -20.62 -12.94
N GLY A 33 19.66 -21.51 -13.78
CA GLY A 33 20.29 -22.75 -13.33
C GLY A 33 21.78 -22.60 -12.97
N PRO A 34 22.40 -23.62 -12.37
CA PRO A 34 23.70 -23.52 -11.71
C PRO A 34 24.82 -22.90 -12.54
N GLU A 35 25.69 -22.17 -11.85
CA GLU A 35 26.88 -21.46 -12.35
C GLU A 35 26.58 -20.44 -13.46
N THR A 36 25.33 -19.96 -13.56
CA THR A 36 24.97 -18.83 -14.43
C THR A 36 25.12 -17.51 -13.70
N PHE A 37 25.47 -16.45 -14.42
CA PHE A 37 25.73 -15.15 -13.80
C PHE A 37 25.48 -13.94 -14.70
N GLY A 38 25.33 -12.77 -14.08
CA GLY A 38 25.17 -11.51 -14.81
C GLY A 38 23.84 -11.38 -15.57
N ASN A 39 22.87 -12.28 -15.34
CA ASN A 39 21.59 -12.21 -16.05
C ASN A 39 20.65 -11.20 -15.38
N ILE A 40 19.84 -10.53 -16.19
CA ILE A 40 18.90 -9.50 -15.76
C ILE A 40 17.47 -9.93 -16.10
N LEU A 41 16.63 -10.02 -15.09
CA LEU A 41 15.18 -10.16 -15.22
C LEU A 41 14.51 -8.86 -14.78
N GLY A 42 13.97 -8.13 -15.74
CA GLY A 42 13.23 -6.89 -15.54
C GLY A 42 14.10 -5.65 -15.65
N GLY A 43 13.81 -4.62 -14.85
CA GLY A 43 14.53 -3.34 -14.88
C GLY A 43 13.95 -2.27 -13.96
N THR A 44 14.49 -1.06 -14.07
CA THR A 44 14.08 0.09 -13.24
C THR A 44 12.89 0.84 -13.82
N GLU A 45 12.65 0.73 -15.12
CA GLU A 45 11.50 1.37 -15.77
C GLU A 45 10.28 0.44 -15.80
N PRO A 46 9.05 0.95 -15.62
CA PRO A 46 7.84 0.13 -15.66
C PRO A 46 7.68 -0.71 -16.93
N ILE A 47 8.15 -0.20 -18.08
CA ILE A 47 8.09 -0.91 -19.36
C ILE A 47 9.02 -2.14 -19.40
N GLN A 48 10.00 -2.23 -18.50
CA GLN A 48 10.91 -3.36 -18.41
C GLN A 48 10.36 -4.49 -17.53
N SER A 49 9.25 -4.27 -16.81
CA SER A 49 8.62 -5.28 -15.95
C SER A 49 8.25 -6.54 -16.73
N ASN A 50 8.70 -7.70 -16.26
CA ASN A 50 8.10 -8.97 -16.69
C ASN A 50 6.84 -9.26 -15.88
N HIS A 51 5.89 -9.97 -16.49
CA HIS A 51 4.70 -10.48 -15.84
C HIS A 51 4.76 -12.00 -15.77
N ILE A 52 5.08 -12.54 -14.59
CA ILE A 52 5.33 -13.96 -14.37
C ILE A 52 4.20 -14.50 -13.51
N ALA A 53 3.23 -15.15 -14.15
CA ALA A 53 2.02 -15.54 -13.46
C ALA A 53 1.44 -16.86 -13.96
N PHE A 54 0.64 -17.50 -13.10
CA PHE A 54 -0.08 -18.74 -13.42
C PHE A 54 0.81 -19.92 -13.82
N ASN A 55 2.07 -19.94 -13.38
CA ASN A 55 2.95 -21.09 -13.58
C ASN A 55 2.53 -22.23 -12.62
N ASN A 56 2.64 -23.50 -13.06
CA ASN A 56 2.30 -24.65 -12.21
C ASN A 56 3.34 -24.93 -11.10
N GLY A 57 4.51 -24.31 -11.17
CA GLY A 57 5.54 -24.32 -10.14
C GLY A 57 5.90 -22.91 -9.65
N THR A 58 7.15 -22.74 -9.23
CA THR A 58 7.70 -21.44 -8.81
C THR A 58 7.70 -20.43 -9.95
N GLY A 59 7.44 -19.15 -9.67
CA GLY A 59 7.53 -18.08 -10.67
C GLY A 59 8.95 -17.94 -11.22
N ILE A 60 9.93 -17.67 -10.35
CA ILE A 60 11.37 -17.62 -10.68
C ILE A 60 12.15 -18.52 -9.74
N THR A 61 13.01 -19.40 -10.27
CA THR A 61 13.96 -20.19 -9.49
C THR A 61 15.38 -19.76 -9.85
N VAL A 62 16.18 -19.44 -8.83
CA VAL A 62 17.63 -19.21 -8.93
C VAL A 62 18.33 -20.32 -8.15
N ASP A 63 19.07 -21.16 -8.84
CA ASP A 63 19.69 -22.37 -8.29
C ASP A 63 21.19 -22.36 -8.58
N GLY A 64 22.03 -22.36 -7.54
CA GLY A 64 23.49 -22.41 -7.66
C GLY A 64 24.10 -21.29 -8.51
N SER A 65 23.45 -20.14 -8.62
CA SER A 65 23.79 -19.06 -9.55
C SER A 65 24.13 -17.78 -8.81
N GLN A 66 24.93 -16.90 -9.43
CA GLN A 66 25.44 -15.68 -8.77
C GLN A 66 25.35 -14.43 -9.63
N ASP A 67 25.44 -13.24 -9.02
CA ASP A 67 25.51 -11.95 -9.74
C ASP A 67 24.34 -11.70 -10.72
N ASN A 68 23.16 -12.27 -10.46
CA ASN A 68 21.97 -12.01 -11.27
C ASN A 68 21.12 -10.91 -10.63
N SER A 69 20.42 -10.13 -11.46
CA SER A 69 19.53 -9.05 -11.03
C SER A 69 18.09 -9.35 -11.42
N ILE A 70 17.20 -9.41 -10.43
CA ILE A 70 15.77 -9.62 -10.59
C ILE A 70 15.08 -8.40 -10.02
N THR A 71 14.64 -7.46 -10.86
CA THR A 71 14.16 -6.13 -10.42
C THR A 71 12.91 -5.71 -11.19
N GLY A 72 11.95 -5.06 -10.51
CA GLY A 72 10.78 -4.47 -11.17
C GLY A 72 9.80 -5.44 -11.80
N ASN A 73 9.81 -6.73 -11.43
CA ASN A 73 8.91 -7.73 -11.99
C ASN A 73 7.60 -7.83 -11.22
N ILE A 74 6.52 -8.24 -11.89
CA ILE A 74 5.26 -8.64 -11.28
C ILE A 74 5.18 -10.16 -11.29
N ILE A 75 5.13 -10.76 -10.10
CA ILE A 75 5.18 -12.21 -9.89
C ILE A 75 3.98 -12.62 -9.03
N GLN A 76 3.01 -13.31 -9.63
CA GLN A 76 1.75 -13.58 -8.94
C GLN A 76 1.04 -14.84 -9.39
N LEU A 77 0.19 -15.40 -8.53
CA LEU A 77 -0.71 -16.51 -8.88
C LEU A 77 0.03 -17.75 -9.41
N ASN A 78 1.28 -17.95 -8.99
CA ASN A 78 2.03 -19.17 -9.27
C ASN A 78 1.68 -20.24 -8.24
N SER A 79 1.60 -21.51 -8.66
CA SER A 79 1.24 -22.62 -7.78
C SER A 79 2.36 -22.99 -6.79
N GLY A 80 3.60 -22.54 -7.01
CA GLY A 80 4.71 -22.63 -6.07
C GLY A 80 5.03 -21.31 -5.37
N ASN A 81 6.30 -21.11 -5.02
CA ASN A 81 6.78 -19.82 -4.50
C ASN A 81 6.75 -18.74 -5.60
N GLY A 82 6.71 -17.46 -5.22
CA GLY A 82 6.98 -16.39 -6.17
C GLY A 82 8.41 -16.47 -6.70
N ILE A 83 9.39 -16.41 -5.79
CA ILE A 83 10.81 -16.61 -6.06
C ILE A 83 11.37 -17.69 -5.14
N THR A 84 12.16 -18.62 -5.69
CA THR A 84 12.98 -19.57 -4.93
C THR A 84 14.46 -19.26 -5.16
N LEU A 85 15.23 -19.15 -4.07
CA LEU A 85 16.69 -19.01 -4.08
C LEU A 85 17.29 -20.26 -3.43
N ASN A 86 18.09 -21.03 -4.16
CA ASN A 86 18.76 -22.23 -3.64
C ASN A 86 20.27 -22.12 -3.89
N ALA A 87 21.07 -22.04 -2.83
CA ALA A 87 22.51 -21.82 -2.91
C ALA A 87 22.88 -20.68 -3.90
N ALA A 88 22.13 -19.58 -3.84
CA ALA A 88 22.16 -18.51 -4.83
C ALA A 88 22.84 -17.28 -4.24
N ALA A 89 24.18 -17.27 -4.21
CA ALA A 89 25.00 -16.20 -3.64
C ALA A 89 25.08 -14.94 -4.53
N GLN A 90 25.32 -13.77 -3.93
CA GLN A 90 25.58 -12.49 -4.64
C GLN A 90 24.51 -12.05 -5.66
N ASN A 91 23.26 -12.47 -5.49
CA ASN A 91 22.16 -12.04 -6.36
C ASN A 91 21.46 -10.80 -5.80
N LYS A 92 20.81 -10.05 -6.69
CA LYS A 92 20.04 -8.85 -6.35
C LYS A 92 18.57 -9.09 -6.63
N ILE A 93 17.77 -9.17 -5.57
CA ILE A 93 16.31 -9.27 -5.66
C ILE A 93 15.72 -7.92 -5.32
N GLY A 94 15.31 -7.18 -6.34
CA GLY A 94 14.85 -5.81 -6.20
C GLY A 94 15.98 -4.83 -5.92
N ASP A 95 15.70 -3.55 -6.10
CA ASP A 95 16.63 -2.48 -5.80
C ASP A 95 15.95 -1.22 -5.29
N ALA A 96 16.75 -0.26 -4.82
CA ALA A 96 16.22 0.97 -4.22
C ALA A 96 15.33 1.80 -5.16
N ALA A 97 15.48 1.65 -6.48
CA ALA A 97 14.66 2.34 -7.48
C ALA A 97 13.46 1.49 -7.93
N SER A 98 13.58 0.16 -7.92
CA SER A 98 12.61 -0.78 -8.47
C SER A 98 12.66 -2.16 -7.81
N GLY A 99 11.71 -2.39 -6.89
CA GLY A 99 11.47 -3.70 -6.30
C GLY A 99 10.48 -4.54 -7.09
N ASN A 100 10.51 -5.85 -6.90
CA ASN A 100 9.52 -6.76 -7.48
C ASN A 100 8.22 -6.72 -6.66
N ARG A 101 7.08 -6.95 -7.33
CA ARG A 101 5.78 -7.14 -6.70
C ARG A 101 5.42 -8.63 -6.73
N ILE A 102 5.50 -9.28 -5.58
CA ILE A 102 5.46 -10.73 -5.41
C ILE A 102 4.27 -11.10 -4.52
N ILE A 103 3.13 -11.35 -5.14
CA ILE A 103 1.84 -11.38 -4.44
C ILE A 103 1.02 -12.60 -4.81
N THR A 104 0.19 -13.11 -3.90
CA THR A 104 -0.83 -14.12 -4.21
C THR A 104 -0.29 -15.40 -4.87
N ASN A 105 0.95 -15.80 -4.56
CA ASN A 105 1.48 -17.11 -4.93
C ASN A 105 1.01 -18.16 -3.90
N SER A 106 0.87 -19.42 -4.31
CA SER A 106 0.26 -20.44 -3.46
C SER A 106 1.15 -20.88 -2.28
N MET A 107 2.48 -20.71 -2.38
CA MET A 107 3.43 -20.98 -1.28
C MET A 107 3.98 -19.66 -0.74
N PHE A 108 5.30 -19.54 -0.53
CA PHE A 108 5.92 -18.29 -0.07
C PHE A 108 6.03 -17.26 -1.19
N GLY A 109 6.01 -15.98 -0.85
CA GLY A 109 6.41 -14.93 -1.79
C GLY A 109 7.86 -15.12 -2.22
N LEU A 110 8.78 -15.21 -1.25
CA LEU A 110 10.16 -15.61 -1.47
C LEU A 110 10.56 -16.70 -0.48
N TYR A 111 11.15 -17.78 -0.98
CA TYR A 111 11.79 -18.83 -0.21
C TYR A 111 13.28 -18.88 -0.53
N ALA A 112 14.13 -18.95 0.48
CA ALA A 112 15.58 -19.09 0.32
C ALA A 112 16.14 -20.25 1.16
N ALA A 113 17.06 -21.01 0.56
CA ALA A 113 17.77 -22.10 1.21
C ALA A 113 19.24 -22.21 0.75
N GLY A 114 20.10 -22.73 1.62
CA GLY A 114 21.54 -22.91 1.36
C GLY A 114 22.32 -21.60 1.37
N ASP A 115 23.54 -21.63 0.83
CA ASP A 115 24.44 -20.47 0.80
C ASP A 115 23.93 -19.37 -0.14
N CYS A 116 23.41 -18.30 0.46
CA CYS A 116 22.94 -17.11 -0.22
C CYS A 116 23.82 -15.90 0.14
N THR A 117 25.09 -16.13 0.49
CA THR A 117 26.01 -15.07 0.95
C THR A 117 26.09 -13.92 -0.05
N GLY A 118 25.89 -12.69 0.44
CA GLY A 118 25.94 -11.48 -0.38
C GLY A 118 24.71 -11.26 -1.25
N THR A 119 23.74 -12.18 -1.26
CA THR A 119 22.44 -11.93 -1.90
C THR A 119 21.66 -10.90 -1.11
N THR A 120 21.08 -9.94 -1.83
CA THR A 120 20.31 -8.84 -1.25
C THR A 120 18.87 -8.87 -1.72
N ILE A 121 17.95 -8.63 -0.80
CA ILE A 121 16.53 -8.43 -1.09
C ILE A 121 16.18 -7.00 -0.70
N VAL A 122 15.84 -6.16 -1.68
CA VAL A 122 15.69 -4.71 -1.49
C VAL A 122 14.40 -4.22 -2.14
N SER A 123 13.60 -3.45 -1.39
CA SER A 123 12.40 -2.72 -1.86
C SER A 123 11.31 -3.55 -2.54
N ASN A 124 11.29 -4.87 -2.35
CA ASN A 124 10.23 -5.73 -2.87
C ASN A 124 8.94 -5.60 -2.07
N VAL A 125 7.82 -5.90 -2.73
CA VAL A 125 6.48 -5.99 -2.15
C VAL A 125 6.08 -7.45 -2.09
N PHE A 126 5.86 -7.97 -0.90
CA PHE A 126 5.31 -9.31 -0.68
C PHE A 126 3.94 -9.18 -0.06
N PHE A 127 2.91 -9.83 -0.59
CA PHE A 127 1.58 -9.77 0.01
C PHE A 127 0.70 -10.96 -0.34
N ALA A 128 -0.02 -11.46 0.66
CA ALA A 128 -1.09 -12.45 0.51
C ALA A 128 -0.64 -13.73 -0.22
N ASN A 129 0.61 -14.14 0.01
CA ASN A 129 1.12 -15.44 -0.42
C ASN A 129 0.65 -16.53 0.56
N GLY A 130 0.44 -17.76 0.08
CA GLY A 130 -0.30 -18.81 0.80
C GLY A 130 0.39 -19.32 2.07
N ASP A 131 1.66 -19.68 1.98
CA ASP A 131 2.41 -20.23 3.12
C ASP A 131 3.12 -19.13 3.95
N GLY A 132 3.13 -17.90 3.45
CA GLY A 132 3.75 -16.73 4.07
C GLY A 132 4.43 -15.82 3.06
N ASP A 133 4.84 -14.61 3.44
CA ASP A 133 5.43 -13.67 2.48
C ASP A 133 6.91 -13.96 2.19
N ILE A 134 7.70 -14.26 3.22
CA ILE A 134 9.13 -14.53 3.09
C ILE A 134 9.54 -15.62 4.08
N ASP A 135 10.25 -16.65 3.59
CA ASP A 135 10.95 -17.64 4.42
C ASP A 135 12.43 -17.68 4.04
N LEU A 136 13.27 -17.28 5.00
CA LEU A 136 14.74 -17.27 4.89
C LEU A 136 15.38 -18.24 5.92
N SER A 137 14.58 -19.08 6.58
CA SER A 137 15.02 -19.87 7.73
C SER A 137 16.09 -20.92 7.40
N GLN A 138 16.20 -21.31 6.13
CA GLN A 138 17.18 -22.28 5.64
C GLN A 138 18.32 -21.61 4.84
N ALA A 139 18.37 -20.29 4.79
CA ALA A 139 19.37 -19.55 4.02
C ALA A 139 20.50 -19.01 4.91
N ASP A 140 21.73 -19.17 4.42
CA ASP A 140 22.92 -18.61 5.04
C ASP A 140 23.37 -17.33 4.32
N GLY A 141 23.78 -16.31 5.07
CA GLY A 141 24.44 -15.12 4.51
C GLY A 141 23.58 -14.16 3.67
N ILE A 142 22.26 -14.37 3.60
CA ILE A 142 21.33 -13.50 2.87
C ILE A 142 21.02 -12.22 3.65
N THR A 143 20.97 -11.08 2.95
CA THR A 143 20.61 -9.79 3.54
C THR A 143 19.24 -9.34 3.05
N PHE A 144 18.27 -9.28 3.95
CA PHE A 144 16.99 -8.63 3.70
C PHE A 144 17.05 -7.17 4.12
N ILE A 145 17.07 -6.27 3.13
CA ILE A 145 16.98 -4.83 3.36
C ILE A 145 15.52 -4.44 3.18
N ALA A 146 14.81 -4.43 4.30
CA ALA A 146 13.56 -3.72 4.42
C ALA A 146 13.85 -2.22 4.28
N THR A 147 13.99 -1.73 3.05
CA THR A 147 13.68 -0.32 2.81
C THR A 147 12.22 -0.16 3.24
N PRO A 148 11.84 0.87 4.02
CA PRO A 148 10.48 1.06 4.49
C PRO A 148 9.53 1.22 3.30
N PHE A 149 9.11 0.08 2.77
CA PHE A 149 8.07 -0.04 1.79
C PHE A 149 6.79 -0.08 2.61
N ILE A 150 6.07 1.03 2.59
CA ILE A 150 4.74 1.11 3.21
C ILE A 150 3.84 0.16 2.43
N GLN A 151 3.66 -1.05 2.95
CA GLN A 151 2.68 -1.98 2.47
C GLN A 151 1.31 -1.49 2.95
N ARG A 152 0.46 -1.09 2.00
CA ARG A 152 -0.88 -0.58 2.28
C ARG A 152 -1.76 -1.72 2.78
N PRO A 153 -2.41 -1.61 3.95
CA PRO A 153 -3.57 -2.42 4.27
C PRO A 153 -4.63 -2.24 3.16
N GLN A 154 -5.37 -3.30 2.81
CA GLN A 154 -6.49 -3.16 1.87
C GLN A 154 -7.49 -2.13 2.41
N LEU A 155 -7.77 -1.09 1.62
CA LEU A 155 -8.80 -0.10 1.93
C LEU A 155 -10.17 -0.68 1.55
N ARG A 156 -11.06 -0.80 2.55
CA ARG A 156 -12.46 -1.19 2.34
C ARG A 156 -13.32 0.05 2.06
N ARG A 157 -14.40 -0.13 1.29
CA ARG A 157 -15.36 0.88 0.79
C ARG A 157 -15.84 1.86 1.89
N SER A 158 -16.03 3.13 1.50
CA SER A 158 -16.89 4.17 2.10
C SER A 158 -17.58 3.79 3.41
N ALA A 159 -17.10 4.32 4.54
CA ALA A 159 -17.82 4.27 5.81
C ALA A 159 -18.79 5.46 5.89
N THR A 160 -20.09 5.18 5.92
CA THR A 160 -21.10 6.17 6.32
C THR A 160 -21.14 6.17 7.84
N ILE A 161 -20.82 7.31 8.46
CA ILE A 161 -20.85 7.45 9.92
C ILE A 161 -22.24 8.00 10.28
N TYR A 162 -23.02 7.18 10.98
CA TYR A 162 -24.33 7.55 11.52
C TYR A 162 -24.15 7.98 12.99
N VAL A 163 -24.39 9.26 13.27
CA VAL A 163 -24.44 9.77 14.65
C VAL A 163 -25.90 9.77 15.09
N SER A 164 -26.28 8.94 16.08
CA SER A 164 -27.69 8.80 16.49
C SER A 164 -28.17 10.04 17.23
N GLY A 165 -29.14 10.74 16.63
CA GLY A 165 -29.68 12.04 17.04
C GLY A 165 -30.60 12.06 18.27
N SER A 166 -30.44 11.20 19.27
CA SER A 166 -31.29 11.25 20.48
C SER A 166 -31.02 12.46 21.39
N GLN A 167 -30.10 13.35 21.01
CA GLN A 167 -29.99 14.68 21.59
C GLN A 167 -29.58 15.65 20.49
N TYR A 168 -30.52 16.49 20.05
CA TYR A 168 -30.22 17.87 19.69
C TYR A 168 -29.69 18.60 20.94
N GLY A 169 -28.53 18.18 21.45
CA GLY A 169 -27.74 18.93 22.43
C GLY A 169 -27.34 20.27 21.82
N PRO A 170 -27.12 21.32 22.62
CA PRO A 170 -27.10 22.69 22.14
C PRO A 170 -26.07 22.85 21.04
N GLN A 171 -26.44 23.49 19.94
CA GLN A 171 -25.52 23.87 18.88
C GLN A 171 -24.31 24.55 19.52
N PRO A 172 -23.09 24.07 19.26
CA PRO A 172 -22.64 23.19 18.18
C PRO A 172 -22.68 21.67 18.49
N ILE A 173 -22.66 20.83 17.46
CA ILE A 173 -22.55 19.36 17.62
C ILE A 173 -21.07 18.99 17.74
N ASP A 174 -20.67 18.48 18.92
CA ASP A 174 -19.31 18.00 19.17
C ASP A 174 -19.12 16.58 18.62
N ILE A 175 -18.00 16.34 17.97
CA ILE A 175 -17.61 15.08 17.34
C ILE A 175 -16.24 14.71 17.90
N SER A 176 -16.14 13.58 18.60
CA SER A 176 -14.85 13.13 19.11
C SER A 176 -14.07 12.37 18.03
N TYR A 177 -12.73 12.37 18.14
CA TYR A 177 -11.90 11.54 17.27
C TYR A 177 -12.25 10.05 17.39
N ALA A 178 -12.69 9.58 18.57
CA ALA A 178 -13.08 8.18 18.78
C ALA A 178 -14.31 7.77 17.96
N ASP A 179 -15.28 8.68 17.76
CA ASP A 179 -16.47 8.46 16.93
C ASP A 179 -16.11 8.27 15.44
N ILE A 180 -15.07 8.96 15.00
CA ILE A 180 -14.51 8.89 13.64
C ILE A 180 -13.61 7.65 13.48
N TYR A 181 -12.82 7.34 14.51
CA TYR A 181 -11.85 6.25 14.50
C TYR A 181 -12.53 4.87 14.51
N ALA A 182 -13.49 4.64 15.41
CA ALA A 182 -14.16 3.34 15.58
C ALA A 182 -15.01 2.93 14.36
N SER A 183 -15.45 3.91 13.55
CA SER A 183 -16.28 3.70 12.38
C SER A 183 -15.49 3.52 11.08
N VAL A 184 -14.16 3.74 11.10
CA VAL A 184 -13.30 3.74 9.91
C VAL A 184 -12.10 2.78 10.04
N VAL A 185 -11.68 2.40 11.25
CA VAL A 185 -10.39 1.72 11.47
C VAL A 185 -10.53 0.52 12.42
N SER A 186 -10.06 -0.65 12.00
CA SER A 186 -9.94 -1.86 12.84
C SER A 186 -8.48 -2.19 13.24
N ASP A 187 -7.53 -1.26 13.09
CA ASP A 187 -6.08 -1.45 13.28
C ASP A 187 -5.41 -0.20 13.92
N PRO A 188 -4.52 -0.29 14.93
CA PRO A 188 -4.22 0.82 15.84
C PRO A 188 -3.19 1.86 15.37
N ALA A 189 -3.01 2.05 14.06
CA ALA A 189 -2.14 3.11 13.56
C ALA A 189 -2.84 4.49 13.59
N ALA A 190 -2.09 5.55 13.92
CA ALA A 190 -2.60 6.92 13.95
C ALA A 190 -3.00 7.39 12.53
N VAL A 191 -4.30 7.65 12.33
CA VAL A 191 -4.85 8.15 11.07
C VAL A 191 -5.22 9.63 11.24
N TYR A 192 -4.79 10.47 10.32
CA TYR A 192 -5.21 11.88 10.30
C TYR A 192 -6.34 12.08 9.29
N PHE A 193 -7.17 13.10 9.49
CA PHE A 193 -8.28 13.41 8.60
C PHE A 193 -8.21 14.86 8.11
N VAL A 194 -8.78 15.14 6.95
CA VAL A 194 -8.94 16.49 6.41
C VAL A 194 -10.37 16.65 5.91
N THR A 195 -11.04 17.74 6.31
CA THR A 195 -12.36 18.08 5.76
C THR A 195 -12.22 18.44 4.28
N SER A 196 -12.94 17.72 3.41
CA SER A 196 -12.78 17.81 1.96
C SER A 196 -13.94 18.47 1.23
N LYS A 197 -15.14 18.39 1.81
CA LYS A 197 -16.33 19.11 1.37
C LYS A 197 -17.26 19.22 2.56
N VAL A 198 -17.76 20.41 2.83
CA VAL A 198 -18.88 20.64 3.75
C VAL A 198 -20.08 20.96 2.85
N SER A 199 -21.13 20.14 2.91
CA SER A 199 -22.30 20.34 2.06
C SER A 199 -23.12 21.53 2.55
N LEU A 200 -23.24 21.70 3.88
CA LEU A 200 -23.91 22.81 4.54
C LEU A 200 -23.28 23.11 5.91
N GLY A 201 -23.23 24.40 6.29
CA GLY A 201 -22.66 24.84 7.57
C GLY A 201 -21.13 24.98 7.54
N ARG A 202 -20.48 24.84 8.70
CA ARG A 202 -19.01 24.87 8.81
C ARG A 202 -18.49 23.86 9.83
N VAL A 203 -17.26 23.41 9.63
CA VAL A 203 -16.55 22.54 10.56
C VAL A 203 -15.46 23.34 11.24
N GLU A 204 -15.43 23.27 12.57
CA GLU A 204 -14.40 23.91 13.38
C GLU A 204 -13.61 22.85 14.14
N LYS A 205 -12.31 23.10 14.27
CA LYS A 205 -11.38 22.30 15.08
C LYS A 205 -10.90 23.12 16.26
N LYS A 206 -10.85 22.51 17.43
CA LYS A 206 -10.27 23.13 18.62
C LYS A 206 -8.75 23.20 18.48
N SER A 207 -8.19 24.39 18.63
CA SER A 207 -6.74 24.62 18.65
C SER A 207 -6.43 25.49 19.86
N GLY A 208 -5.80 24.89 20.87
CA GLY A 208 -5.69 25.50 22.20
C GLY A 208 -7.09 25.71 22.82
N GLY A 209 -7.32 26.90 23.41
CA GLY A 209 -8.61 27.28 23.99
C GLY A 209 -9.64 27.83 23.01
N THR A 210 -9.37 27.80 21.71
CA THR A 210 -10.18 28.47 20.68
C THR A 210 -10.60 27.53 19.55
N TRP A 211 -11.80 27.74 19.02
CA TRP A 211 -12.32 27.02 17.86
C TRP A 211 -11.92 27.74 16.56
N VAL A 212 -11.39 26.99 15.60
CA VAL A 212 -10.86 27.50 14.33
C VAL A 212 -11.59 26.84 13.17
N ASP A 213 -12.06 27.62 12.20
CA ASP A 213 -12.70 27.13 10.98
C ASP A 213 -11.68 26.37 10.10
N VAL A 214 -11.97 25.10 9.82
CA VAL A 214 -11.15 24.23 8.96
C VAL A 214 -11.82 23.92 7.62
N SER A 215 -13.03 24.45 7.40
CA SER A 215 -13.86 24.21 6.23
C SER A 215 -13.74 25.28 5.14
N THR A 216 -13.66 26.56 5.49
CA THR A 216 -13.52 27.66 4.51
C THR A 216 -12.14 27.64 3.89
N PRO A 217 -11.92 27.58 2.56
CA PRO A 217 -10.56 27.58 1.96
C PRO A 217 -9.70 28.77 2.42
N PRO A 218 -8.38 28.59 2.65
CA PRO A 218 -7.55 29.65 3.18
C PRO A 218 -7.26 30.70 2.09
N THR A 219 -7.51 31.98 2.39
CA THR A 219 -7.27 33.11 1.48
C THR A 219 -6.13 33.98 2.01
N THR A 220 -4.90 33.60 1.68
CA THR A 220 -3.71 34.38 2.03
C THR A 220 -2.64 34.25 0.96
N SER A 221 -1.90 35.32 0.71
CA SER A 221 -0.74 35.34 -0.19
C SER A 221 0.58 35.11 0.55
N ASN A 222 0.58 35.07 1.88
CA ASN A 222 1.79 34.82 2.67
C ASN A 222 2.04 33.30 2.79
N PRO A 223 3.17 32.77 2.28
CA PRO A 223 3.43 31.33 2.28
C PRO A 223 3.50 30.71 3.69
N ARG A 224 4.03 31.43 4.69
CA ARG A 224 4.11 30.92 6.07
C ARG A 224 2.73 30.85 6.71
N GLU A 225 1.89 31.86 6.46
CA GLU A 225 0.52 31.87 6.97
C GLU A 225 -0.34 30.82 6.26
N LEU A 226 -0.12 30.62 4.95
CA LEU A 226 -0.76 29.53 4.21
C LEU A 226 -0.41 28.17 4.82
N LEU A 227 0.88 27.89 5.06
CA LEU A 227 1.32 26.64 5.69
C LEU A 227 0.71 26.46 7.09
N ARG A 228 0.63 27.53 7.90
CA ARG A 228 -0.03 27.50 9.20
C ARG A 228 -1.52 27.14 9.08
N LEU A 229 -2.25 27.82 8.19
CA LEU A 229 -3.68 27.58 7.95
C LEU A 229 -3.95 26.18 7.37
N LEU A 230 -3.05 25.64 6.54
CA LEU A 230 -3.14 24.27 6.04
C LEU A 230 -2.88 23.25 7.16
N SER A 231 -1.91 23.53 8.05
CA SER A 231 -1.63 22.65 9.20
C SER A 231 -2.79 22.54 10.18
N LEU A 232 -3.59 23.60 10.32
CA LEU A 232 -4.77 23.62 11.19
C LEU A 232 -5.91 22.72 10.69
N ARG A 233 -5.98 22.46 9.37
CA ARG A 233 -7.00 21.60 8.75
C ARG A 233 -6.72 20.11 8.89
N VAL A 234 -5.52 19.74 9.31
CA VAL A 234 -5.17 18.35 9.61
C VAL A 234 -5.73 18.01 10.99
N ILE A 235 -6.60 17.01 11.04
CA ILE A 235 -7.27 16.50 12.23
C ILE A 235 -6.48 15.29 12.75
N LYS A 236 -6.16 15.28 14.04
CA LYS A 236 -5.29 14.36 14.77
C LYS A 236 -6.04 13.63 15.88
N PRO A 237 -5.48 12.52 16.43
CA PRO A 237 -6.11 11.73 17.47
C PRO A 237 -6.60 12.48 18.72
N ASP A 238 -5.96 13.60 19.04
CA ASP A 238 -6.23 14.45 20.21
C ASP A 238 -7.08 15.69 19.88
N ASP A 239 -7.53 15.84 18.64
CA ASP A 239 -8.34 16.99 18.24
C ASP A 239 -9.82 16.80 18.56
N GLU A 240 -10.44 17.89 19.02
CA GLU A 240 -11.89 18.01 19.13
C GLU A 240 -12.43 18.74 17.91
N LEU A 241 -13.50 18.17 17.32
CA LEU A 241 -14.21 18.77 16.20
C LEU A 241 -15.62 19.15 16.62
N ARG A 242 -16.13 20.19 15.95
CA ARG A 242 -17.55 20.49 16.01
C ARG A 242 -18.08 20.89 14.65
N TRP A 243 -19.31 20.47 14.39
CA TRP A 243 -20.05 20.93 13.22
C TRP A 243 -21.09 21.95 13.64
N ILE A 244 -21.13 23.06 12.89
CA ILE A 244 -22.09 24.13 13.08
C ILE A 244 -23.03 24.10 11.87
N PRO A 245 -24.29 23.63 12.05
CA PRO A 245 -25.26 23.61 10.98
C PRO A 245 -25.60 25.04 10.52
N PRO A 246 -26.08 25.21 9.27
CA PRO A 246 -26.66 26.48 8.84
C PRO A 246 -27.94 26.81 9.64
N ALA A 247 -28.34 28.08 9.65
CA ALA A 247 -29.52 28.54 10.38
C ALA A 247 -30.83 27.82 9.96
N GLU A 248 -30.88 27.33 8.72
CA GLU A 248 -31.96 26.51 8.19
C GLU A 248 -31.35 25.15 7.79
N SER A 249 -31.48 24.13 8.64
CA SER A 249 -30.93 22.79 8.35
C SER A 249 -32.07 21.86 7.90
N PRO A 250 -32.08 21.37 6.65
CA PRO A 250 -33.04 20.37 6.19
C PRO A 250 -32.82 19.01 6.88
N GLN A 251 -33.89 18.21 6.93
CA GLN A 251 -33.89 16.86 7.52
C GLN A 251 -33.00 15.91 6.72
N ALA A 252 -32.14 15.15 7.43
CA ALA A 252 -31.28 14.08 6.92
C ALA A 252 -30.45 14.43 5.68
N GLU A 253 -29.42 15.27 5.87
CA GLU A 253 -28.44 15.58 4.82
C GLU A 253 -26.99 15.22 5.23
N GLU A 254 -26.16 14.98 4.23
CA GLU A 254 -24.72 14.79 4.40
C GLU A 254 -24.07 16.09 4.85
N ALA A 255 -23.64 16.17 6.11
CA ALA A 255 -23.08 17.39 6.69
C ALA A 255 -21.73 17.74 6.06
N PHE A 256 -20.77 16.83 6.15
CA PHE A 256 -19.44 17.02 5.55
C PHE A 256 -18.77 15.68 5.27
N SER A 257 -17.70 15.75 4.49
CA SER A 257 -16.93 14.58 4.09
C SER A 257 -15.46 14.77 4.41
N LEU A 258 -14.84 13.69 4.88
CA LEU A 258 -13.44 13.63 5.28
C LEU A 258 -12.62 12.88 4.23
N ILE A 259 -11.38 13.30 4.05
CA ILE A 259 -10.33 12.54 3.38
C ILE A 259 -9.35 12.11 4.46
N GLY A 260 -9.08 10.82 4.53
CA GLY A 260 -8.01 10.30 5.39
C GLY A 260 -6.66 10.66 4.78
N TRP A 261 -5.70 11.08 5.61
CA TRP A 261 -4.34 11.35 5.21
C TRP A 261 -3.37 10.80 6.25
N ASN A 262 -2.37 10.05 5.82
CA ASN A 262 -1.39 9.43 6.73
C ASN A 262 -0.01 10.08 6.66
N GLY A 263 0.08 11.33 6.18
CA GLY A 263 1.35 12.01 5.93
C GLY A 263 1.92 11.77 4.53
N LYS A 264 1.38 10.82 3.76
CA LYS A 264 1.91 10.44 2.43
C LYS A 264 0.85 10.29 1.35
N LEU A 265 -0.33 9.76 1.69
CA LEU A 265 -1.39 9.43 0.73
C LEU A 265 -2.75 9.87 1.25
N VAL A 266 -3.65 10.21 0.33
CA VAL A 266 -5.06 10.48 0.60
C VAL A 266 -5.89 9.20 0.45
N SER A 267 -7.01 9.10 1.19
CA SER A 267 -7.96 7.99 1.06
C SER A 267 -8.54 7.89 -0.35
N GLU A 268 -8.77 6.67 -0.84
CA GLU A 268 -9.30 6.40 -2.20
C GLU A 268 -10.75 6.87 -2.39
N SER A 269 -11.49 6.97 -1.29
CA SER A 269 -12.82 7.57 -1.24
C SER A 269 -12.92 8.53 -0.07
N LYS A 270 -13.87 9.45 -0.14
CA LYS A 270 -14.25 10.29 0.99
C LYS A 270 -15.11 9.50 1.97
N SER A 271 -14.96 9.76 3.25
CA SER A 271 -15.91 9.29 4.27
C SER A 271 -16.97 10.36 4.46
N SER A 272 -18.24 10.01 4.27
CA SER A 272 -19.36 10.95 4.43
C SER A 272 -19.92 10.88 5.85
N ILE A 273 -20.02 12.03 6.50
CA ILE A 273 -20.68 12.19 7.80
C ILE A 273 -22.12 12.61 7.56
N ARG A 274 -23.07 11.85 8.09
CA ARG A 274 -24.51 12.12 7.97
C ARG A 274 -25.14 12.16 9.35
N PHE A 275 -26.08 13.07 9.53
CA PHE A 275 -26.91 13.12 10.73
C PHE A 275 -28.32 12.69 10.33
N GLU A 276 -28.76 11.53 10.82
CA GLU A 276 -30.10 11.02 10.58
C GLU A 276 -30.96 11.20 11.82
N LEU A 277 -32.21 11.60 11.58
CA LEU A 277 -33.25 11.58 12.60
C LEU A 277 -33.87 10.18 12.58
N LEU A 278 -33.69 9.44 13.67
CA LEU A 278 -34.52 8.27 13.97
C LEU A 278 -35.71 8.71 14.81
#